data_AF-A0A1G3CHY9-F1
#
_entry.id   AF-A0A1G3CHY9-F1
#
_cell.length_a   1.000
_cell.length_b   1.000
_cell.length_c   1.000
_cell.angle_alpha   90.00
_cell.angle_beta   90.00
_cell.angle_gamma   90.00
#
_symmetry.space_group_name_H-M   'P 1'
#
loop_
_entity.id
_entity.type
_entity.pdbx_description
1 polymer ?
#
loop_
_entity_poly.entity_id
_entity_poly.type
_entity_poly.pdbx_seq_one_letter_code
_entity_poly.pdbx_strand_id
1 'polypeptide(L)'
;TFDTIFAQKLPAVSSQCAVALRVRFNQIEKGEHKIKLNLVNEDGKLIIPSLETGTKVNFPPHLDSGVMNMVLHIQGLKLEKFGKYSFDLAIDGRQEASLPLYLRQSQM
;
A
#
# COMPACT_ATOMS: atom_id res chain seq x y z
N THR A 1 0.22 -14.45 -1.60
CA THR A 1 0.34 -13.04 -2.03
C THR A 1 -0.04 -12.96 -3.51
N PHE A 2 -0.47 -11.81 -4.01
CA PHE A 2 -0.83 -11.63 -5.41
C PHE A 2 -0.40 -10.24 -5.88
N ASP A 3 -0.15 -10.10 -7.18
CA ASP A 3 0.09 -8.82 -7.87
C ASP A 3 -0.85 -8.66 -9.07
N THR A 4 -1.70 -9.64 -9.35
CA THR A 4 -2.57 -9.66 -10.52
C THR A 4 -3.98 -10.11 -10.14
N ILE A 5 -4.97 -9.35 -10.61
CA ILE A 5 -6.40 -9.69 -10.57
C ILE A 5 -6.83 -10.02 -12.00
N PHE A 6 -7.48 -11.17 -12.19
CA PHE A 6 -8.10 -11.52 -13.47
C PHE A 6 -9.61 -11.27 -13.38
N ALA A 7 -10.18 -10.60 -14.38
CA ALA A 7 -11.61 -10.33 -14.45
C ALA A 7 -12.15 -10.53 -15.87
N GLN A 8 -13.38 -11.02 -15.99
CA GLN A 8 -14.07 -11.15 -17.29
C GLN A 8 -14.84 -9.88 -17.67
N LYS A 9 -15.24 -9.07 -16.70
CA LYS A 9 -16.06 -7.87 -16.88
C LYS A 9 -15.55 -6.74 -15.99
N LEU A 10 -15.81 -5.52 -16.43
CA LEU A 10 -15.53 -4.30 -15.67
C LEU A 10 -16.86 -3.70 -15.14
N PRO A 11 -16.85 -3.06 -13.96
CA PRO A 11 -15.71 -2.93 -13.05
C PRO A 11 -15.38 -4.26 -12.37
N ALA A 12 -14.09 -4.53 -12.20
CA ALA A 12 -13.64 -5.64 -11.39
C ALA A 12 -13.68 -5.24 -9.92
N VAL A 13 -14.27 -6.09 -9.06
CA VAL A 13 -14.34 -5.84 -7.62
C VAL A 13 -13.59 -6.97 -6.91
N SER A 14 -12.49 -6.63 -6.24
CA SER A 14 -11.83 -7.55 -5.31
C SER A 14 -12.42 -7.37 -3.92
N SER A 15 -13.01 -8.43 -3.38
CA SER A 15 -13.65 -8.40 -2.05
C SER A 15 -12.64 -8.19 -0.92
N GLN A 16 -11.43 -8.72 -1.07
CA GLN A 16 -10.36 -8.63 -0.08
C GLN A 16 -9.03 -8.30 -0.76
N CYS A 17 -8.51 -7.11 -0.49
CA CYS A 17 -7.15 -6.71 -0.83
C CYS A 17 -6.48 -6.18 0.44
N ALA A 18 -5.22 -6.56 0.67
CA ALA A 18 -4.46 -6.06 1.80
C ALA A 18 -3.01 -5.82 1.43
N VAL A 19 -2.44 -4.75 1.97
CA VAL A 19 -1.01 -4.44 1.87
C VAL A 19 -0.38 -4.64 3.23
N ALA A 20 0.56 -5.59 3.33
CA ALA A 20 1.32 -5.85 4.53
C ALA A 20 2.69 -5.15 4.44
N LEU A 21 3.05 -4.43 5.49
CA LEU A 21 4.26 -3.60 5.57
C LEU A 21 5.09 -4.01 6.79
N ARG A 22 6.40 -4.08 6.60
CA ARG A 22 7.40 -4.16 7.67
C ARG A 22 8.43 -3.06 7.44
N VAL A 23 8.50 -2.10 8.35
CA VAL A 23 9.39 -0.95 8.25
C VAL A 23 10.36 -0.97 9.42
N ARG A 24 11.66 -0.81 9.14
CA ARG A 24 12.70 -0.68 10.15
C ARG A 24 13.05 0.79 10.33
N PHE A 25 13.11 1.23 11.58
CA PHE A 25 13.47 2.59 11.96
C PHE A 25 14.74 2.55 12.82
N ASN A 26 15.71 3.41 12.51
CA ASN A 26 16.91 3.60 13.31
C ASN A 26 16.60 4.45 14.54
N GLN A 27 17.54 4.49 15.50
CA GLN A 27 17.41 5.28 16.73
C GLN A 27 17.03 6.75 16.51
N ILE A 28 17.62 7.39 15.50
CA ILE A 28 17.35 8.79 15.13
C ILE A 28 15.95 9.00 14.52
N GLU A 29 15.28 7.92 14.12
CA GLU A 29 13.93 7.90 13.54
C GLU A 29 12.92 7.43 14.60
N LYS A 30 13.19 7.61 15.90
CA LYS A 30 12.15 7.44 16.94
C LYS A 30 11.24 8.65 16.95
N GLY A 31 9.94 8.43 17.14
CA GLY A 31 8.97 9.50 17.22
C GLY A 31 7.68 9.19 16.46
N GLU A 32 6.95 10.25 16.14
CA GLU A 32 5.71 10.18 15.37
C GLU A 32 6.05 10.12 13.87
N HIS A 33 5.45 9.17 13.17
CA HIS A 33 5.56 9.03 11.72
C HIS A 33 4.19 9.02 11.08
N LYS A 34 4.07 9.68 9.93
CA LYS A 34 2.87 9.63 9.09
C LYS A 34 3.07 8.62 7.97
N ILE A 35 2.22 7.61 7.94
CA ILE A 35 2.18 6.59 6.91
C ILE A 35 1.04 6.93 5.94
N LYS A 36 1.35 6.96 4.64
CA LYS A 36 0.40 7.19 3.57
C LYS A 36 0.54 6.11 2.51
N LEU A 37 -0.57 5.48 2.15
CA LEU A 37 -0.65 4.54 1.03
C LEU A 37 -1.59 5.11 -0.04
N ASN A 38 -1.07 5.28 -1.25
CA ASN A 38 -1.86 5.64 -2.42
C ASN A 38 -2.04 4.43 -3.32
N LEU A 39 -3.22 4.27 -3.92
CA LEU A 39 -3.40 3.39 -5.07
C LEU A 39 -3.63 4.28 -6.30
N VAL A 40 -2.71 4.22 -7.26
CA VAL A 40 -2.76 5.03 -8.49
C VAL A 40 -2.84 4.15 -9.73
N ASN A 41 -3.39 4.69 -10.83
CA ASN A 41 -3.29 4.09 -12.17
C ASN A 41 -2.02 4.55 -12.91
N GLU A 42 -1.88 4.13 -14.18
CA GLU A 42 -0.79 4.53 -15.09
C GLU A 42 -0.67 6.04 -15.31
N ASP A 43 -1.77 6.79 -15.15
CA ASP A 43 -1.78 8.26 -15.27
C ASP A 43 -1.42 8.98 -13.94
N GLY A 44 -1.11 8.22 -12.87
CA GLY A 44 -0.86 8.77 -11.53
C GLY A 44 -2.11 9.23 -10.79
N LYS A 45 -3.31 8.92 -11.30
CA LYS A 45 -4.59 9.28 -10.67
C LYS A 45 -4.92 8.32 -9.53
N LEU A 46 -5.30 8.88 -8.38
CA LEU A 46 -5.81 8.12 -7.25
C LEU A 46 -7.09 7.34 -7.63
N ILE A 47 -7.10 6.05 -7.29
CA ILE A 47 -8.22 5.14 -7.50
C ILE A 47 -9.16 5.10 -6.30
N ILE A 48 -8.59 5.22 -5.11
CA ILE A 48 -9.30 5.37 -3.84
C ILE A 48 -8.71 6.56 -3.08
N PRO A 49 -9.43 7.14 -2.11
CA PRO A 49 -8.83 8.08 -1.18
C PRO A 49 -7.57 7.49 -0.54
N SER A 50 -6.56 8.33 -0.34
CA SER A 50 -5.33 7.92 0.33
C SER A 50 -5.65 7.30 1.70
N LEU A 51 -5.02 6.16 1.98
CA LEU A 51 -5.09 5.56 3.30
C LEU A 51 -3.97 6.18 4.15
N GLU A 52 -4.34 6.89 5.19
CA GLU A 52 -3.40 7.63 6.04
C GLU A 52 -3.54 7.17 7.50
N THR A 53 -2.41 6.99 8.17
CA THR A 53 -2.37 6.64 9.59
C THR A 53 -1.10 7.18 10.24
N GLY A 54 -1.21 7.58 11.50
CA GLY A 54 -0.08 7.98 12.34
C GLY A 54 0.38 6.81 13.20
N THR A 55 1.69 6.71 13.44
CA THR A 55 2.26 5.70 14.32
C THR A 55 3.40 6.28 15.13
N LYS A 56 3.46 5.92 16.42
CA LYS A 56 4.58 6.29 17.28
C LYS A 56 5.58 5.14 17.33
N VAL A 57 6.72 5.35 16.68
CA VAL A 57 7.84 4.41 16.72
C VAL A 57 8.63 4.63 18.01
N ASN A 58 8.60 3.63 18.88
CA ASN A 58 9.37 3.62 20.10
C ASN A 58 9.93 2.21 20.37
N PHE A 59 11.18 2.15 20.79
CA PHE A 59 11.89 0.92 21.16
C PHE A 59 12.99 1.25 22.17
N PRO A 60 13.52 0.28 22.93
CA PRO A 60 14.55 0.55 23.93
C PRO A 60 15.79 1.27 23.38
N PRO A 61 16.48 2.10 24.19
CA PRO A 61 17.64 2.89 23.74
C PRO A 61 18.89 2.06 23.45
N HIS A 62 18.96 0.82 23.93
CA HIS A 62 20.09 -0.09 23.69
C HIS A 62 20.01 -0.87 22.36
N LEU A 63 18.90 -0.75 21.61
CA LEU A 63 18.74 -1.39 20.29
C LEU A 63 19.09 -0.40 19.18
N ASP A 64 19.85 -0.81 18.16
CA ASP A 64 20.20 0.10 17.06
C ASP A 64 19.00 0.49 16.17
N SER A 65 17.99 -0.38 16.11
CA SER A 65 16.77 -0.16 15.33
C SER A 65 15.57 -0.91 15.91
N GLY A 66 14.37 -0.44 15.55
CA GLY A 66 13.09 -1.10 15.82
C GLY A 66 12.34 -1.43 14.53
N VAL A 67 11.30 -2.24 14.63
CA VAL A 67 10.47 -2.64 13.49
C VAL A 67 9.00 -2.38 13.79
N MET A 68 8.31 -1.74 12.86
CA MET A 68 6.85 -1.66 12.82
C MET A 68 6.30 -2.65 11.80
N ASN A 69 5.25 -3.37 12.18
CA ASN A 69 4.47 -4.20 11.25
C ASN A 69 3.06 -3.63 11.14
N MET A 70 2.52 -3.52 9.93
CA MET A 70 1.19 -2.97 9.68
C MET A 70 0.53 -3.73 8.53
N VAL A 71 -0.78 -3.93 8.60
CA VAL A 71 -1.60 -4.45 7.49
C VAL A 71 -2.72 -3.46 7.21
N LEU A 72 -2.78 -2.98 5.96
CA LEU A 72 -3.82 -2.07 5.49
C LEU A 72 -4.82 -2.87 4.67
N HIS A 73 -6.05 -3.00 5.18
CA HIS A 73 -7.13 -3.72 4.51
C HIS A 73 -7.94 -2.79 3.62
N ILE A 74 -8.21 -3.24 2.40
CA ILE A 74 -9.02 -2.55 1.39
C ILE A 74 -10.18 -3.47 1.04
N GLN A 75 -11.37 -3.07 1.47
CA GLN A 75 -12.60 -3.83 1.21
C GLN A 75 -13.26 -3.31 -0.08
N GLY A 76 -13.66 -4.24 -0.95
CA GLY A 76 -14.39 -3.89 -2.17
C GLY A 76 -13.58 -3.01 -3.13
N LEU A 77 -12.30 -3.33 -3.33
CA LEU A 77 -11.45 -2.60 -4.26
C LEU A 77 -12.05 -2.69 -5.68
N LYS A 78 -12.58 -1.57 -6.16
CA LYS A 78 -13.20 -1.43 -7.48
C LYS A 78 -12.21 -0.86 -8.48
N LEU A 79 -11.97 -1.59 -9.56
CA LEU A 79 -11.08 -1.20 -10.65
C LEU A 79 -11.87 -1.12 -11.96
N GLU A 80 -11.84 0.05 -12.59
CA GLU A 80 -12.72 0.35 -13.74
C GLU A 80 -12.07 0.07 -15.09
N LYS A 81 -10.75 -0.15 -15.15
CA LYS A 81 -10.00 -0.38 -16.39
C LYS A 81 -8.97 -1.49 -16.23
N PHE A 82 -8.86 -2.36 -17.23
CA PHE A 82 -7.69 -3.24 -17.35
C PHE A 82 -6.42 -2.39 -17.49
N GLY A 83 -5.32 -2.85 -16.91
CA GLY A 83 -4.05 -2.11 -16.93
C GLY A 83 -3.24 -2.28 -15.66
N LYS A 84 -2.20 -1.45 -15.52
CA LYS A 84 -1.33 -1.39 -14.35
C LYS A 84 -1.82 -0.35 -13.35
N TYR A 85 -1.63 -0.69 -12.09
CA TYR A 85 -1.82 0.15 -10.93
C TYR A 85 -0.57 0.06 -10.05
N SER A 86 -0.41 1.00 -9.12
CA SER A 86 0.66 0.98 -8.12
C SER A 86 0.12 1.32 -6.75
N PHE A 87 0.50 0.53 -5.75
CA PHE A 87 0.41 0.91 -4.35
C PHE A 87 1.70 1.62 -3.97
N ASP A 88 1.63 2.92 -3.73
CA ASP A 88 2.77 3.75 -3.38
C ASP A 88 2.74 4.09 -1.89
N LEU A 89 3.77 3.65 -1.17
CA LEU A 89 3.99 3.92 0.25
C LEU A 89 4.82 5.19 0.40
N ALA A 90 4.33 6.12 1.23
CA ALA A 90 5.11 7.24 1.71
C ALA A 90 5.14 7.27 3.25
N ILE A 91 6.29 7.63 3.80
CA ILE A 91 6.52 7.88 5.23
C ILE A 91 7.04 9.30 5.36
N ASP A 92 6.35 10.12 6.17
CA ASP A 92 6.67 11.53 6.39
C ASP A 92 6.79 12.35 5.09
N GLY A 93 5.96 12.01 4.10
CA GLY A 93 5.92 12.66 2.80
C GLY A 93 7.00 12.19 1.81
N ARG A 94 7.92 11.31 2.21
CA ARG A 94 8.90 10.68 1.31
C ARG A 94 8.36 9.34 0.82
N GLN A 95 8.41 9.10 -0.48
CA GLN A 95 8.09 7.80 -1.06
C GLN A 95 9.18 6.77 -0.68
N GLU A 96 8.76 5.66 -0.10
CA GLU A 96 9.66 4.59 0.35
C GLU A 96 9.63 3.36 -0.55
N ALA A 97 8.45 3.03 -1.07
CA ALA A 97 8.24 1.80 -1.83
C ALA A 97 7.03 1.91 -2.76
N SER A 98 7.02 1.07 -3.78
CA SER A 98 5.89 0.88 -4.69
C SER A 98 5.69 -0.60 -4.96
N LEU A 99 4.42 -1.04 -4.99
CA LEU A 99 4.05 -2.41 -5.34
C LEU A 99 3.11 -2.39 -6.56
N PRO A 100 3.43 -3.12 -7.64
CA PRO A 100 2.56 -3.18 -8.80
C PRO A 100 1.30 -4.00 -8.49
N LEU A 101 0.18 -3.58 -9.08
CA LEU A 101 -1.05 -4.36 -9.18
C LEU A 101 -1.52 -4.34 -10.63
N TYR A 102 -1.79 -5.51 -11.20
CA TYR A 102 -2.29 -5.64 -12.57
C TYR A 102 -3.74 -6.08 -12.57
N LEU A 103 -4.58 -5.42 -13.37
CA LEU A 103 -5.89 -5.95 -13.73
C LEU A 103 -5.84 -6.46 -15.16
N ARG A 104 -6.00 -7.77 -15.33
CA ARG A 104 -5.94 -8.47 -16.63
C ARG A 104 -7.30 -9.06 -16.98
N GLN A 105 -7.59 -9.11 -18.28
CA GLN A 105 -8.76 -9.82 -18.77
C GLN A 105 -8.50 -11.33 -18.65
N SER A 106 -9.41 -12.06 -18.03
CA SER A 106 -9.35 -13.53 -18.07
C SER A 106 -9.62 -13.98 -19.50
N GLN A 107 -8.73 -14.78 -20.07
CA GLN A 107 -9.02 -15.50 -21.30
C GLN A 107 -10.02 -16.62 -20.96
N MET A 108 -11.07 -16.76 -21.78
CA MET A 108 -11.96 -17.93 -21.74
C MET A 108 -11.29 -19.11 -22.42
#